data_AF-A0A1F0NSE6-F1
#
_entry.id   AF-A0A1F0NSE6-F1
#
_cell.length_a   1.000
_cell.length_b   1.000
_cell.length_c   1.000
_cell.angle_alpha   90.00
_cell.angle_beta   90.00
_cell.angle_gamma   90.00
#
_symmetry.space_group_name_H-M   'P 1'
#
loop_
_entity.id
_entity.type
_entity.pdbx_description
1 polymer ?
#
loop_
_entity_poly.entity_id
_entity_poly.type
_entity_poly.pdbx_seq_one_letter_code
_entity_poly.pdbx_strand_id
1 'polypeptide(L)'
;MTKADIINEIAMATGVQKRDVTVVVESFMETIKNSLLEKKENVYLRGFGSFVIKHRAAKTARNILKNTTMTIEAHDLPSFKPSKSFIEQMKNE
;
A
#
# COMPACT_ATOMS: atom_id res chain seq x y z
N MET A 1 -6.49 -13.76 3.32
CA MET A 1 -7.25 -12.83 4.18
C MET A 1 -7.85 -11.73 3.32
N THR A 2 -9.18 -11.60 3.31
CA THR A 2 -9.95 -10.54 2.63
C THR A 2 -10.16 -9.33 3.55
N LYS A 3 -10.72 -8.21 3.05
CA LYS A 3 -11.09 -7.05 3.89
C LYS A 3 -12.08 -7.47 5.00
N ALA A 4 -13.05 -8.32 4.67
CA ALA A 4 -14.03 -8.82 5.63
C ALA A 4 -13.36 -9.64 6.74
N ASP A 5 -12.37 -10.48 6.38
CA ASP A 5 -11.61 -11.27 7.35
C ASP A 5 -10.81 -10.37 8.30
N ILE A 6 -10.14 -9.33 7.79
CA ILE A 6 -9.41 -8.34 8.61
C ILE A 6 -10.34 -7.68 9.63
N ILE A 7 -11.52 -7.22 9.19
CA ILE A 7 -12.50 -6.58 10.06
C ILE A 7 -12.97 -7.55 11.15
N ASN A 8 -13.23 -8.80 10.79
CA ASN A 8 -13.64 -9.83 11.73
C ASN A 8 -12.54 -10.12 12.76
N GLU A 9 -11.29 -10.31 12.34
CA GLU A 9 -10.16 -10.57 13.24
C GLU A 9 -9.91 -9.40 14.19
N ILE A 10 -9.92 -8.16 13.70
CA ILE A 10 -9.74 -6.98 14.55
C ILE A 10 -10.89 -6.85 15.55
N ALA A 11 -12.14 -7.05 15.12
CA ALA A 11 -13.29 -7.00 16.02
C ALA A 11 -13.20 -8.07 17.12
N MET A 12 -12.79 -9.29 16.77
CA MET A 12 -12.59 -10.37 17.75
C MET A 12 -11.44 -10.07 18.72
N ALA A 13 -10.31 -9.54 18.22
CA ALA A 13 -9.13 -9.27 19.04
C ALA A 13 -9.32 -8.06 19.99
N THR A 14 -10.10 -7.06 19.57
CA THR A 14 -10.27 -5.80 20.32
C THR A 14 -11.57 -5.72 21.11
N GLY A 15 -12.55 -6.58 20.81
CA GLY A 15 -13.91 -6.50 21.36
C GLY A 15 -14.74 -5.32 20.82
N VAL A 16 -14.21 -4.55 19.86
CA VAL A 16 -14.91 -3.43 19.24
C VAL A 16 -15.99 -3.95 18.28
N GLN A 17 -17.11 -3.24 18.19
CA GLN A 17 -18.19 -3.62 17.28
C GLN A 17 -17.71 -3.61 15.83
N LYS A 18 -18.10 -4.63 15.05
CA LYS A 18 -17.70 -4.79 13.64
C LYS A 18 -18.01 -3.55 12.78
N ARG A 19 -19.10 -2.84 13.08
CA ARG A 19 -19.48 -1.61 12.37
C ARG A 19 -18.40 -0.52 12.54
N ASP A 20 -17.90 -0.35 13.76
CA ASP A 20 -16.92 0.68 14.10
C ASP A 20 -15.56 0.30 13.51
N VAL A 21 -15.18 -0.99 13.60
CA VAL A 21 -13.97 -1.52 12.96
C VAL A 21 -14.01 -1.33 11.43
N THR A 22 -15.16 -1.56 10.80
CA THR A 22 -15.34 -1.32 9.36
C THR A 22 -15.01 0.12 9.01
N VAL A 23 -15.63 1.07 9.72
CA VAL A 23 -15.41 2.51 9.50
C VAL A 23 -13.94 2.87 9.70
N VAL A 24 -13.31 2.36 10.76
CA VAL A 24 -11.89 2.62 11.04
C VAL A 24 -10.97 2.09 9.95
N VAL A 25 -11.17 0.84 9.50
CA VAL A 25 -10.34 0.22 8.47
C VAL A 25 -10.51 0.93 7.13
N GLU A 26 -11.73 1.32 6.76
CA GLU A 26 -11.99 2.07 5.53
C GLU A 26 -11.36 3.47 5.58
N SER A 27 -11.58 4.19 6.69
CA SER A 27 -10.98 5.52 6.90
C SER A 27 -9.45 5.47 6.89
N PHE A 28 -8.85 4.40 7.43
CA PHE A 28 -7.42 4.18 7.40
C PHE A 28 -6.89 4.01 5.97
N MET A 29 -7.54 3.17 5.15
CA MET A 29 -7.16 2.98 3.75
C MET A 29 -7.27 4.29 2.95
N GLU A 30 -8.32 5.07 3.17
CA GLU A 30 -8.54 6.35 2.53
C GLU A 30 -7.51 7.40 2.96
N THR A 31 -7.21 7.48 4.26
CA THR A 31 -6.19 8.39 4.80
C THR A 31 -4.82 8.15 4.16
N ILE A 32 -4.41 6.88 4.00
CA ILE A 32 -3.15 6.54 3.32
C ILE A 32 -3.19 6.97 1.85
N LYS A 33 -4.29 6.71 1.14
CA LYS A 33 -4.45 7.12 -0.26
C LYS A 33 -4.33 8.64 -0.40
N ASN A 34 -5.04 9.41 0.43
CA ASN A 34 -5.05 10.87 0.35
C ASN A 34 -3.67 11.46 0.68
N SER A 35 -2.95 10.89 1.66
CA SER A 35 -1.56 11.26 1.95
C SER A 35 -0.66 11.12 0.72
N LEU A 36 -0.77 10.00 -0.02
CA LEU A 36 0.09 9.72 -1.16
C LEU A 36 -0.34 10.48 -2.43
N LEU A 37 -1.65 10.62 -2.66
CA LEU A 37 -2.19 11.20 -3.89
C LEU A 37 -2.19 12.72 -3.84
N GLU A 38 -2.69 13.30 -2.76
CA GLU A 38 -2.96 14.74 -2.65
C GLU A 38 -1.78 15.46 -2.00
N LYS A 39 -1.32 14.98 -0.84
CA LYS A 39 -0.25 15.64 -0.08
C LYS A 39 1.14 15.33 -0.60
N LYS A 40 1.28 14.26 -1.40
CA LYS A 40 2.57 13.71 -1.85
C LYS A 40 3.51 13.35 -0.69
N GLU A 41 2.94 12.88 0.42
CA GLU A 41 3.66 12.55 1.63
C GLU A 41 3.73 11.04 1.87
N ASN A 42 4.90 10.56 2.29
CA ASN A 42 5.11 9.18 2.69
C ASN A 42 4.45 8.89 4.06
N VAL A 43 3.90 7.69 4.21
CA VAL A 43 3.30 7.23 5.47
C VAL A 43 4.22 6.21 6.12
N TYR A 44 4.61 6.46 7.37
CA TYR A 44 5.49 5.59 8.14
C TYR A 44 4.72 4.88 9.26
N LEU A 45 4.64 3.55 9.18
CA LEU A 45 4.00 2.69 10.18
C LEU A 45 5.08 1.89 10.91
N ARG A 46 5.54 2.42 12.06
CA ARG A 46 6.66 1.83 12.82
C ARG A 46 6.36 0.35 13.15
N GLY A 47 7.34 -0.52 12.95
CA GLY A 47 7.20 -1.97 13.13
C GLY A 47 6.59 -2.71 11.94
N PHE A 48 5.68 -2.08 11.18
CA PHE A 48 5.04 -2.71 10.02
C PHE A 48 5.75 -2.40 8.70
N GLY A 49 5.93 -1.12 8.38
CA GLY A 49 6.52 -0.69 7.11
C GLY A 49 6.22 0.75 6.77
N SER A 50 6.36 1.11 5.50
CA SER A 50 6.12 2.47 5.03
C SER A 50 5.52 2.46 3.64
N PHE A 51 4.51 3.30 3.42
CA PHE A 51 4.03 3.62 2.08
C PHE A 51 4.81 4.82 1.58
N VAL A 52 5.53 4.64 0.47
CA VAL A 52 6.38 5.67 -0.12
C VAL A 52 6.00 5.92 -1.56
N ILE A 53 6.15 7.18 -1.99
CA ILE A 53 6.01 7.56 -3.38
C ILE A 53 7.35 7.31 -4.07
N LYS A 54 7.32 6.53 -5.15
CA LYS A 54 8.49 6.26 -6.00
C LYS A 54 8.32 6.98 -7.33
N HIS A 55 9.29 7.85 -7.63
CA HIS A 55 9.39 8.44 -8.95
C HIS A 55 9.99 7.43 -9.94
N ARG A 56 9.35 7.26 -11.10
CA ARG A 56 9.87 6.50 -12.25
C ARG A 56 10.19 7.47 -13.36
N ALA A 57 11.44 7.47 -13.80
CA ALA A 57 11.85 8.20 -14.98
C ALA A 57 11.16 7.65 -16.24
N ALA A 58 11.03 8.53 -17.25
CA ALA A 58 10.51 8.13 -18.54
C ALA A 58 11.36 7.02 -19.15
N LYS A 59 10.71 6.06 -19.81
CA LYS A 59 11.41 4.94 -20.45
C LYS A 59 10.71 4.50 -21.72
N THR A 60 11.49 4.00 -22.66
CA THR A 60 10.99 3.38 -23.87
C THR A 60 10.50 1.96 -23.57
N ALA A 61 9.26 1.67 -23.93
CA ALA A 61 8.64 0.35 -23.85
C ALA A 61 8.21 -0.13 -25.23
N ARG A 62 8.03 -1.44 -25.41
CA ARG A 62 7.57 -2.02 -26.67
C ARG A 62 6.20 -2.65 -26.48
N ASN A 63 5.25 -2.29 -27.33
CA ASN A 63 3.99 -3.01 -27.45
C ASN A 63 4.25 -4.33 -28.20
N ILE A 64 4.20 -5.45 -27.47
CA ILE A 64 4.48 -6.78 -28.02
C ILE A 64 3.43 -7.20 -29.06
N LEU A 65 2.17 -6.78 -28.90
CA LEU A 65 1.07 -7.13 -29.80
C LEU A 65 1.11 -6.33 -31.11
N LYS A 66 1.47 -5.05 -31.03
CA LYS A 66 1.49 -4.13 -32.18
C LYS A 66 2.88 -3.94 -32.79
N ASN A 67 3.89 -4.59 -32.22
CA ASN A 67 5.30 -4.45 -32.58
C ASN A 67 5.81 -3.00 -32.65
N THR A 68 5.20 -2.10 -31.88
CA THR A 68 5.49 -0.66 -31.89
C THR A 68 6.23 -0.25 -30.63
N THR A 69 7.12 0.73 -30.78
CA THR A 69 7.78 1.37 -29.65
C THR A 69 6.91 2.50 -29.11
N MET A 70 6.81 2.60 -27.78
CA MET A 70 6.10 3.67 -27.08
C MET A 70 6.99 4.26 -25.99
N THR A 71 6.83 5.55 -25.72
CA THR A 71 7.44 6.19 -24.55
C THR A 71 6.45 6.15 -23.39
N ILE A 72 6.90 5.65 -22.24
CA ILE A 72 6.17 5.78 -20.98
C ILE A 72 6.75 6.99 -20.28
N GLU A 73 5.92 8.02 -20.08
CA GLU A 73 6.31 9.25 -19.41
C GLU A 73 6.70 9.01 -17.95
N ALA A 74 7.49 9.94 -17.42
CA ALA A 74 7.87 9.93 -16.03
C ALA A 74 6.62 10.07 -15.15
N HIS A 75 6.51 9.25 -14.12
CA HIS A 75 5.35 9.25 -13.23
C HIS A 75 5.71 8.74 -11.84
N ASP A 76 4.88 9.12 -10.88
CA ASP A 76 4.96 8.65 -9.51
C ASP A 76 4.05 7.45 -9.29
N LEU A 77 4.48 6.53 -8.44
CA LEU A 77 3.68 5.39 -8.03
C LEU A 77 3.82 5.09 -6.53
N PRO A 78 2.74 4.66 -5.86
CA PRO A 78 2.82 4.23 -4.48
C PRO A 78 3.54 2.88 -4.36
N SER A 79 4.37 2.73 -3.34
CA SER A 79 5.06 1.48 -3.02
C SER A 79 5.04 1.24 -1.53
N PHE A 80 4.65 0.05 -1.10
CA PHE A 80 4.88 -0.39 0.27
C PHE A 80 6.31 -0.90 0.44
N LYS A 81 6.96 -0.55 1.55
CA LYS A 81 8.26 -1.04 1.99
C LYS A 81 8.09 -1.66 3.38
N PRO A 82 8.15 -2.99 3.52
CA PRO A 82 8.09 -3.64 4.83
C PRO A 82 9.24 -3.18 5.74
N SER A 83 9.00 -3.18 7.06
CA SER A 83 10.05 -2.88 8.04
C SER A 83 11.12 -3.98 8.05
N LYS A 84 12.34 -3.65 8.50
CA LYS A 84 13.41 -4.66 8.64
C LYS A 84 13.00 -5.79 9.58
N SER A 85 12.38 -5.46 10.72
CA SER A 85 11.91 -6.43 11.71
C SER A 85 10.89 -7.39 11.12
N PHE A 86 9.97 -6.91 10.27
CA PHE A 86 9.01 -7.76 9.58
C PHE A 86 9.72 -8.70 8.60
N ILE A 87 10.63 -8.19 7.77
CA ILE A 87 11.39 -9.03 6.82
C ILE A 87 12.24 -10.08 7.55
N GLU A 88 12.85 -9.73 8.68
CA GLU A 88 13.64 -10.66 9.49
C GLU A 88 12.79 -11.75 10.12
N GLN A 89 11.60 -11.42 10.65
CA GLN A 89 10.66 -12.41 11.18
C GLN A 89 10.26 -13.44 10.12
N MET A 90 10.04 -13.02 8.88
CA MET A 90 9.69 -13.94 7.77
C MET A 90 10.84 -14.85 7.31
N LYS A 91 12.10 -14.49 7.58
CA LYS A 91 13.28 -15.30 7.18
C LYS A 91 13.68 -16.35 8.20
N ASN A 92 13.22 -16.18 9.44
CA ASN A 92 13.52 -17.06 10.56
C ASN A 92 12.43 -18.13 10.78
N GLU A 93 11.50 -18.24 9.83
CA GLU A 93 10.56 -19.36 9.63
C GLU A 93 11.00 -20.18 8.41
#